data_AF-A0AAV7HZ21-F1
#
_entry.id   AF-A0AAV7HZ21-F1
#
_cell.length_a   1.000
_cell.length_b   1.000
_cell.length_c   1.000
_cell.angle_alpha   90.00
_cell.angle_beta   90.00
_cell.angle_gamma   90.00
#
_symmetry.space_group_name_H-M   'P 1'
#
loop_
_entity.id
_entity.type
_entity.pdbx_description
1 polymer ?
#
loop_
_entity_poly.entity_id
_entity_poly.type
_entity_poly.pdbx_seq_one_letter_code
_entity_poly.pdbx_strand_id
1 'polypeptide(L)'
;MYESASAKRFKSNNNSNNNNNNQLPLDFSLKSLSKSEPEVSEVSERLNYDSQQEDDLVDDNNVFASANIANKLLALEYELTKRIELISFDPPVEYVYSPIDYAISVHANFLQKYCHTTKKILFLAMNPGPWGMSQTGIPFGEINAVVNWLKLSGLIEKPLKEQPNRKVTGFACHRSEISGRRFWNLFKSICGSPDNFFQYSFLRNYCPVALMDSAGRNISPAELKGSKLKELRDICDLTLLAVLKLLEVEKIVGIGRFAEQRAKNIVKTAGLPIRIFWMPHPSPRSTANENWSDKALKTLNELDLLKYFVKSDDENLN
;
A
#
# COMPACT_ATOMS: atom_id res chain seq x y z
N MET A 1 53.25 -42.25 2.73
CA MET A 1 54.44 -41.87 1.93
C MET A 1 54.01 -40.80 0.94
N TYR A 2 54.77 -39.69 0.90
CA TYR A 2 54.72 -38.51 0.02
C TYR A 2 53.48 -37.60 0.14
N GLU A 3 53.55 -36.42 0.79
CA GLU A 3 54.19 -35.14 0.38
C GLU A 3 53.47 -34.45 -0.80
N SER A 4 52.82 -33.30 -0.56
CA SER A 4 53.30 -31.91 -0.82
C SER A 4 53.00 -31.49 -2.28
N ALA A 5 52.77 -30.25 -2.70
CA ALA A 5 52.93 -28.92 -2.13
C ALA A 5 52.03 -27.91 -2.89
N SER A 6 52.07 -26.67 -2.40
CA SER A 6 51.36 -25.45 -2.79
C SER A 6 51.99 -24.69 -3.98
N ALA A 7 51.20 -23.91 -4.74
CA ALA A 7 51.61 -22.67 -5.45
C ALA A 7 50.36 -21.88 -5.89
N LYS A 8 50.04 -20.72 -5.29
CA LYS A 8 50.44 -19.32 -5.59
C LYS A 8 49.82 -18.65 -6.85
N ARG A 9 48.90 -17.71 -6.54
CA ARG A 9 48.71 -16.32 -7.05
C ARG A 9 48.85 -16.01 -8.55
N PHE A 10 47.82 -15.34 -9.08
CA PHE A 10 47.98 -14.14 -9.91
C PHE A 10 47.00 -13.04 -9.48
N LYS A 11 47.54 -11.82 -9.33
CA LYS A 11 46.81 -10.55 -9.19
C LYS A 11 46.51 -10.01 -10.59
N SER A 12 45.39 -9.31 -10.73
CA SER A 12 45.22 -8.26 -11.74
C SER A 12 44.40 -7.13 -11.12
N ASN A 13 45.06 -5.99 -10.96
CA ASN A 13 44.43 -4.68 -10.72
C ASN A 13 43.79 -4.23 -12.03
N ASN A 14 42.62 -3.60 -11.96
CA ASN A 14 42.34 -2.46 -12.82
C ASN A 14 41.41 -1.47 -12.11
N ASN A 15 41.96 -0.29 -11.87
CA ASN A 15 41.27 0.93 -11.49
C ASN A 15 40.64 1.51 -12.76
N SER A 16 39.38 1.94 -12.70
CA SER A 16 38.84 2.99 -13.57
C SER A 16 37.64 3.64 -12.90
N ASN A 17 37.83 4.90 -12.52
CA ASN A 17 36.76 5.86 -12.25
C ASN A 17 35.84 5.95 -13.48
N ASN A 18 34.53 6.00 -13.25
CA ASN A 18 33.66 6.94 -13.97
C ASN A 18 32.34 7.11 -13.21
N ASN A 19 32.07 8.36 -12.84
CA ASN A 19 30.73 8.87 -12.60
C ASN A 19 29.84 8.53 -13.80
N ASN A 20 28.60 8.12 -13.53
CA ASN A 20 27.45 8.54 -14.33
C ASN A 20 26.16 8.25 -13.56
N ASN A 21 25.49 9.34 -13.18
CA ASN A 21 24.04 9.40 -13.16
C ASN A 21 23.53 8.83 -14.50
N ASN A 22 22.49 8.00 -14.46
CA ASN A 22 21.42 8.11 -15.44
C ASN A 22 20.15 7.39 -14.96
N GLN A 23 19.11 8.20 -14.88
CA GLN A 23 17.70 7.85 -14.80
C GLN A 23 17.36 6.68 -15.73
N LEU A 24 16.52 5.76 -15.23
CA LEU A 24 15.81 4.81 -16.08
C LEU A 24 14.38 5.32 -16.31
N PRO A 25 13.89 5.33 -17.55
CA PRO A 25 12.59 5.90 -17.90
C PRO A 25 11.46 4.94 -17.50
N LEU A 26 10.49 5.46 -16.75
CA LEU A 26 9.17 4.86 -16.61
C LEU A 26 8.33 5.30 -17.80
N ASP A 27 8.40 4.57 -18.91
CA ASP A 27 7.46 4.72 -20.03
C ASP A 27 6.32 3.70 -19.87
N PHE A 28 5.13 4.20 -19.54
CA PHE A 28 3.86 3.47 -19.61
C PHE A 28 3.04 4.04 -20.78
N SER A 29 3.54 3.92 -22.02
CA SER A 29 2.73 4.20 -23.22
C SER A 29 2.06 2.94 -23.77
N LEU A 30 0.75 2.89 -23.59
CA LEU A 30 -0.18 2.10 -24.42
C LEU A 30 -0.32 2.79 -25.80
N LYS A 31 0.33 2.23 -26.82
CA LYS A 31 0.02 2.43 -28.25
C LYS A 31 0.21 1.06 -28.92
N SER A 32 -0.64 0.53 -29.80
CA SER A 32 -1.81 1.04 -30.50
C SER A 32 -2.48 -0.15 -31.21
N LEU A 33 -3.79 -0.33 -31.06
CA LEU A 33 -4.62 -1.02 -32.05
C LEU A 33 -5.40 0.05 -32.80
N SER A 34 -4.94 0.39 -34.00
CA SER A 34 -5.74 0.72 -35.20
C SER A 34 -4.85 1.43 -36.21
N LYS A 35 -4.74 0.83 -37.40
CA LYS A 35 -4.26 1.48 -38.61
C LYS A 35 -5.49 1.71 -39.48
N SER A 36 -5.72 2.97 -39.88
CA SER A 36 -5.95 3.38 -41.27
C SER A 36 -6.49 4.80 -41.33
N GLU A 37 -5.63 5.74 -41.71
CA GLU A 37 -5.95 6.97 -42.47
C GLU A 37 -5.63 6.68 -43.97
N PRO A 38 -5.98 7.51 -44.98
CA PRO A 38 -6.02 8.99 -44.92
C PRO A 38 -7.09 9.70 -45.80
N GLU A 39 -7.19 11.03 -45.69
CA GLU A 39 -7.02 11.95 -46.84
C GLU A 39 -6.96 13.44 -46.43
N VAL A 40 -6.29 14.23 -47.27
CA VAL A 40 -5.67 15.55 -47.06
C VAL A 40 -6.44 16.63 -47.82
N SER A 41 -6.52 17.87 -47.28
CA SER A 41 -6.48 19.14 -48.04
C SER A 41 -6.36 20.31 -47.04
N GLU A 42 -5.22 21.00 -47.01
CA GLU A 42 -4.98 22.32 -47.61
C GLU A 42 -5.98 23.40 -47.18
N VAL A 43 -5.52 24.43 -46.47
CA VAL A 43 -5.35 25.81 -47.00
C VAL A 43 -4.67 26.66 -45.93
N SER A 44 -3.60 27.33 -46.37
CA SER A 44 -2.85 28.38 -45.70
C SER A 44 -3.65 29.68 -45.58
N GLU A 45 -3.57 30.38 -44.45
CA GLU A 45 -3.49 31.84 -44.48
C GLU A 45 -2.91 32.43 -43.19
N ARG A 46 -1.98 33.36 -43.39
CA ARG A 46 -1.21 34.09 -42.37
C ARG A 46 -2.04 35.27 -41.88
N LEU A 47 -2.07 35.49 -40.58
CA LEU A 47 -2.21 36.84 -40.00
C LEU A 47 -1.21 36.99 -38.85
N ASN A 48 -0.28 37.92 -39.04
CA ASN A 48 0.61 38.43 -38.00
C ASN A 48 -0.22 39.31 -37.05
N TYR A 49 -0.15 39.05 -35.75
CA TYR A 49 -0.25 40.12 -34.77
C TYR A 49 0.71 39.84 -33.61
N ASP A 50 1.62 40.79 -33.44
CA ASP A 50 2.61 40.86 -32.38
C ASP A 50 1.91 41.35 -31.11
N SER A 51 1.96 40.54 -30.05
CA SER A 51 1.75 41.04 -28.69
C SER A 51 2.45 40.11 -27.70
N GLN A 52 3.48 40.66 -27.08
CA GLN A 52 4.17 40.16 -25.92
C GLN A 52 3.21 39.59 -24.87
N GLN A 53 3.33 38.30 -24.60
CA GLN A 53 2.97 37.68 -23.33
C GLN A 53 4.04 36.64 -23.02
N GLU A 54 4.75 36.86 -21.93
CA GLU A 54 5.63 35.87 -21.31
C GLU A 54 4.76 34.68 -20.89
N ASP A 55 4.71 33.65 -21.73
CA ASP A 55 4.23 32.34 -21.31
C ASP A 55 5.30 31.73 -20.40
N ASP A 56 4.98 31.72 -19.10
CA ASP A 56 5.55 30.78 -18.14
C ASP A 56 5.32 29.37 -18.69
N LEU A 57 6.33 28.83 -19.36
CA LEU A 57 6.41 27.42 -19.72
C LEU A 57 6.43 26.62 -18.41
N VAL A 58 5.24 26.24 -17.94
CA VAL A 58 5.09 25.22 -16.91
C VAL A 58 5.64 23.93 -17.51
N ASP A 59 6.86 23.58 -17.10
CA ASP A 59 7.47 22.29 -17.41
C ASP A 59 6.56 21.19 -16.84
N ASP A 60 5.81 20.52 -17.72
CA ASP A 60 4.93 19.40 -17.38
C ASP A 60 5.69 18.30 -16.61
N ASN A 61 7.03 18.21 -16.74
CA ASN A 61 7.84 17.27 -15.96
C ASN A 61 7.96 17.66 -14.47
N ASN A 62 7.77 18.92 -14.12
CA ASN A 62 7.89 19.42 -12.75
C ASN A 62 6.56 19.31 -11.97
N VAL A 63 5.42 19.28 -12.66
CA VAL A 63 4.11 19.04 -12.03
C VAL A 63 4.05 17.63 -11.41
N PHE A 64 4.63 16.62 -12.07
CA PHE A 64 4.72 15.26 -11.53
C PHE A 64 5.87 15.07 -10.52
N ALA A 65 6.95 15.84 -10.62
CA ALA A 65 8.02 15.85 -9.63
C ALA A 65 7.53 16.39 -8.26
N SER A 66 6.66 17.41 -8.28
CA SER A 66 6.13 18.11 -7.10
C SER A 66 5.03 17.38 -6.34
N ALA A 67 4.48 16.28 -6.85
CA ALA A 67 3.40 15.57 -6.15
C ALA A 67 3.90 14.97 -4.83
N ASN A 68 3.30 15.44 -3.73
CA ASN A 68 3.49 14.94 -2.37
C ASN A 68 3.40 13.39 -2.35
N ILE A 69 4.23 12.73 -1.54
CA ILE A 69 4.24 11.26 -1.34
C ILE A 69 2.83 10.70 -1.15
N ALA A 70 1.96 11.41 -0.42
CA ALA A 70 0.57 11.01 -0.23
C ALA A 70 -0.22 10.91 -1.54
N ASN A 71 -0.05 11.84 -2.47
CA ASN A 71 -0.70 11.82 -3.79
C ASN A 71 -0.17 10.69 -4.66
N LYS A 72 1.16 10.48 -4.64
CA LYS A 72 1.80 9.38 -5.38
C LYS A 72 1.32 8.02 -4.86
N LEU A 73 1.17 7.87 -3.54
CA LEU A 73 0.64 6.66 -2.93
C LEU A 73 -0.85 6.47 -3.28
N LEU A 74 -1.66 7.52 -3.22
CA LEU A 74 -3.07 7.47 -3.62
C LEU A 74 -3.21 7.00 -5.07
N ALA A 75 -2.41 7.55 -5.98
CA ALA A 75 -2.41 7.17 -7.39
C ALA A 75 -2.06 5.68 -7.58
N LEU A 76 -1.03 5.17 -6.88
CA LEU A 76 -0.66 3.75 -6.92
C LEU A 76 -1.79 2.84 -6.42
N GLU A 77 -2.46 3.21 -5.33
CA GLU A 77 -3.53 2.38 -4.74
C GLU A 77 -4.85 2.47 -5.52
N TYR A 78 -5.13 3.62 -6.12
CA TYR A 78 -6.28 3.80 -7.01
C TYR A 78 -6.10 3.03 -8.32
N GLU A 79 -4.93 3.13 -8.94
CA GLU A 79 -4.58 2.35 -10.15
C GLU A 79 -4.65 0.84 -9.89
N LEU A 80 -4.16 0.37 -8.74
CA LEU A 80 -4.31 -1.03 -8.34
C LEU A 80 -5.79 -1.43 -8.27
N THR A 81 -6.64 -0.57 -7.71
CA THR A 81 -8.09 -0.83 -7.62
C THR A 81 -8.71 -0.94 -9.02
N LYS A 82 -8.37 -0.03 -9.94
CA LYS A 82 -8.86 -0.08 -11.32
C LYS A 82 -8.37 -1.28 -12.11
N ARG A 83 -7.14 -1.74 -11.89
CA ARG A 83 -6.65 -2.99 -12.47
C ARG A 83 -7.38 -4.22 -11.93
N ILE A 84 -7.70 -4.25 -10.63
CA ILE A 84 -8.45 -5.36 -10.03
C ILE A 84 -9.88 -5.41 -10.57
N GLU A 85 -10.51 -4.27 -10.84
CA GLU A 85 -11.87 -4.21 -11.42
C GLU A 85 -11.98 -4.91 -12.79
N LEU A 86 -10.86 -5.02 -13.53
CA LEU A 86 -10.80 -5.75 -14.81
C LEU A 86 -10.74 -7.28 -14.63
N ILE A 87 -10.50 -7.77 -13.41
CA ILE A 87 -10.45 -9.21 -13.12
C ILE A 87 -11.87 -9.75 -12.97
N SER A 88 -12.29 -10.59 -13.92
CA SER A 88 -13.47 -11.45 -13.73
C SER A 88 -13.13 -12.58 -12.77
N PHE A 89 -13.69 -12.54 -11.57
CA PHE A 89 -13.55 -13.61 -10.58
C PHE A 89 -14.59 -14.71 -10.81
N ASP A 90 -14.14 -15.96 -10.74
CA ASP A 90 -15.00 -17.14 -10.83
C ASP A 90 -15.72 -17.42 -9.50
N PRO A 91 -16.80 -18.22 -9.50
CA PRO A 91 -17.40 -18.74 -8.29
C PRO A 91 -16.34 -19.37 -7.35
N PRO A 92 -16.45 -19.18 -6.03
CA PRO A 92 -17.61 -18.65 -5.32
C PRO A 92 -17.62 -17.12 -5.13
N VAL A 93 -16.74 -16.36 -5.79
CA VAL A 93 -16.77 -14.89 -5.66
C VAL A 93 -17.96 -14.32 -6.43
N GLU A 94 -18.83 -13.60 -5.74
CA GLU A 94 -20.04 -12.99 -6.31
C GLU A 94 -20.17 -11.49 -6.06
N TYR A 95 -19.42 -10.99 -5.07
CA TYR A 95 -19.38 -9.59 -4.67
C TYR A 95 -17.94 -9.16 -4.47
N VAL A 96 -17.57 -8.05 -5.10
CA VAL A 96 -16.25 -7.40 -4.99
C VAL A 96 -16.48 -5.99 -4.49
N TYR A 97 -15.91 -5.67 -3.35
CA TYR A 97 -15.94 -4.31 -2.80
C TYR A 97 -14.56 -3.68 -2.94
N SER A 98 -14.53 -2.46 -3.46
CA SER A 98 -13.33 -1.63 -3.63
C SER A 98 -13.40 -0.40 -2.71
N PRO A 99 -13.05 -0.50 -1.41
CA PRO A 99 -13.22 0.60 -0.47
C PRO A 99 -12.39 1.84 -0.79
N ILE A 100 -11.27 1.69 -1.47
CA ILE A 100 -10.48 2.84 -1.93
C ILE A 100 -11.28 3.66 -2.96
N ASP A 101 -12.14 3.02 -3.75
CA ASP A 101 -12.97 3.71 -4.75
C ASP A 101 -14.15 4.43 -4.08
N TYR A 102 -15.07 3.71 -3.42
CA TYR A 102 -16.27 4.32 -2.84
C TYR A 102 -16.02 5.12 -1.55
N ALA A 103 -14.89 4.93 -0.87
CA ALA A 103 -14.50 5.71 0.31
C ALA A 103 -13.24 6.56 0.05
N ILE A 104 -12.99 6.92 -1.21
CA ILE A 104 -11.80 7.67 -1.65
C ILE A 104 -11.58 8.95 -0.84
N SER A 105 -12.65 9.66 -0.46
CA SER A 105 -12.57 10.88 0.34
C SER A 105 -11.89 10.64 1.69
N VAL A 106 -12.32 9.60 2.43
CA VAL A 106 -11.75 9.25 3.73
C VAL A 106 -10.33 8.70 3.57
N HIS A 107 -10.13 7.86 2.55
CA HIS A 107 -8.83 7.24 2.28
C HIS A 107 -7.77 8.27 1.88
N ALA A 108 -8.10 9.23 1.01
CA ALA A 108 -7.21 10.34 0.65
C ALA A 108 -6.86 11.18 1.87
N ASN A 109 -7.84 11.52 2.73
CA ASN A 109 -7.60 12.24 3.99
C ASN A 109 -6.62 11.48 4.91
N PHE A 110 -6.73 10.14 4.97
CA PHE A 110 -5.80 9.30 5.72
C PHE A 110 -4.37 9.38 5.17
N LEU A 111 -4.20 9.29 3.85
CA LEU A 111 -2.89 9.38 3.20
C LEU A 111 -2.28 10.77 3.37
N GLN A 112 -3.05 11.84 3.16
CA GLN A 112 -2.57 13.22 3.35
C GLN A 112 -2.10 13.47 4.78
N LYS A 113 -2.91 13.03 5.75
CA LYS A 113 -2.62 13.26 7.16
C LYS A 113 -1.41 12.48 7.63
N TYR A 114 -1.30 11.21 7.25
CA TYR A 114 -0.36 10.28 7.89
C TYR A 114 0.74 9.73 6.97
N CYS A 115 0.75 10.06 5.68
CA CYS A 115 1.73 9.57 4.71
C CYS A 115 2.36 10.67 3.85
N HIS A 116 2.69 11.82 4.46
CA HIS A 116 3.33 12.96 3.78
C HIS A 116 4.88 12.92 3.82
N THR A 117 5.47 11.85 4.37
CA THR A 117 6.92 11.58 4.43
C THR A 117 7.20 10.10 4.15
N THR A 118 8.45 9.73 3.94
CA THR A 118 8.89 8.32 3.87
C THR A 118 8.62 7.59 5.19
N LYS A 119 8.59 6.25 5.16
CA LYS A 119 8.13 5.40 6.26
C LYS A 119 9.06 4.20 6.41
N LYS A 120 9.87 4.21 7.47
CA LYS A 120 10.83 3.14 7.77
C LYS A 120 10.17 1.78 7.98
N ILE A 121 8.97 1.75 8.55
CA ILE A 121 8.23 0.53 8.91
C ILE A 121 6.91 0.47 8.14
N LEU A 122 6.67 -0.61 7.40
CA LEU A 122 5.37 -0.89 6.81
C LEU A 122 4.71 -2.07 7.52
N PHE A 123 3.58 -1.82 8.17
CA PHE A 123 2.65 -2.85 8.59
C PHE A 123 1.83 -3.28 7.37
N LEU A 124 1.95 -4.56 7.00
CA LEU A 124 1.26 -5.12 5.84
C LEU A 124 0.19 -6.11 6.30
N ALA A 125 -1.05 -5.77 6.03
CA ALA A 125 -2.22 -6.63 6.24
C ALA A 125 -2.65 -7.32 4.93
N MET A 126 -3.65 -8.20 4.99
CA MET A 126 -4.07 -9.00 3.84
C MET A 126 -5.04 -8.24 2.92
N ASN A 127 -6.28 -8.04 3.38
CA ASN A 127 -7.35 -7.41 2.62
C ASN A 127 -8.44 -6.85 3.57
N PRO A 128 -9.35 -5.97 3.08
CA PRO A 128 -10.44 -5.41 3.87
C PRO A 128 -11.31 -6.45 4.59
N GLY A 129 -11.64 -6.17 5.84
CA GLY A 129 -12.73 -6.85 6.54
C GLY A 129 -14.06 -6.10 6.42
N PRO A 130 -15.20 -6.79 6.58
CA PRO A 130 -16.53 -6.28 6.22
C PRO A 130 -17.04 -5.14 7.10
N TRP A 131 -16.50 -5.01 8.32
CA TRP A 131 -16.97 -4.04 9.32
C TRP A 131 -15.89 -3.01 9.68
N GLY A 132 -14.71 -3.09 9.07
CA GLY A 132 -13.62 -2.14 9.20
C GLY A 132 -13.41 -1.39 7.89
N MET A 133 -12.38 -1.76 7.14
CA MET A 133 -12.01 -1.06 5.90
C MET A 133 -13.14 -1.02 4.86
N SER A 134 -13.99 -2.04 4.76
CA SER A 134 -15.15 -1.99 3.85
C SER A 134 -16.24 -0.99 4.26
N GLN A 135 -16.17 -0.44 5.48
CA GLN A 135 -17.07 0.62 5.93
C GLN A 135 -16.38 1.98 5.94
N THR A 136 -15.06 2.04 6.09
CA THR A 136 -14.33 3.29 6.39
C THR A 136 -13.28 3.69 5.36
N GLY A 137 -12.89 2.78 4.45
CA GLY A 137 -11.75 2.97 3.56
C GLY A 137 -10.38 2.83 4.23
N ILE A 138 -10.31 2.60 5.55
CA ILE A 138 -9.05 2.55 6.31
C ILE A 138 -8.66 1.11 6.64
N PRO A 139 -7.41 0.66 6.40
CA PRO A 139 -6.94 -0.66 6.83
C PRO A 139 -7.15 -0.86 8.34
N PHE A 140 -7.68 -2.03 8.73
CA PHE A 140 -8.09 -2.28 10.12
C PHE A 140 -9.04 -1.20 10.68
N GLY A 141 -9.78 -0.49 9.81
CA GLY A 141 -10.49 0.73 10.12
C GLY A 141 -11.80 0.51 10.86
N GLU A 142 -11.73 0.03 12.10
CA GLU A 142 -12.86 0.00 13.01
C GLU A 142 -13.37 1.43 13.28
N ILE A 143 -14.70 1.62 13.22
CA ILE A 143 -15.32 2.95 13.17
C ILE A 143 -14.87 3.86 14.31
N ASN A 144 -14.88 3.38 15.55
CA ASN A 144 -14.49 4.20 16.71
C ASN A 144 -13.00 4.56 16.66
N ALA A 145 -12.12 3.65 16.26
CA ALA A 145 -10.71 3.96 16.06
C ALA A 145 -10.49 5.02 14.97
N VAL A 146 -11.17 4.89 13.82
CA VAL A 146 -11.06 5.83 12.69
C VAL A 146 -11.55 7.23 13.06
N VAL A 147 -12.72 7.32 13.70
CA VAL A 147 -13.33 8.61 14.05
C VAL A 147 -12.66 9.23 15.26
N ASN A 148 -12.51 8.48 16.35
CA ASN A 148 -12.15 9.06 17.65
C ASN A 148 -10.65 9.09 17.93
N TRP A 149 -9.85 8.22 17.29
CA TRP A 149 -8.40 8.21 17.47
C TRP A 149 -7.68 8.76 16.24
N LEU A 150 -7.92 8.22 15.04
CA LEU A 150 -7.32 8.73 13.80
C LEU A 150 -7.90 10.10 13.36
N LYS A 151 -9.05 10.51 13.92
CA LYS A 151 -9.75 11.77 13.60
C LYS A 151 -9.94 11.95 12.10
N LEU A 152 -10.50 10.93 11.46
CA LEU A 152 -10.83 10.93 10.04
C LEU A 152 -12.34 11.01 9.86
N SER A 153 -12.75 11.73 8.82
CA SER A 153 -14.13 11.86 8.36
C SER A 153 -14.11 12.10 6.85
N GLY A 154 -15.27 11.98 6.21
CA GLY A 154 -15.42 12.15 4.77
C GLY A 154 -16.65 11.43 4.25
N LEU A 155 -16.94 11.65 2.96
CA LEU A 155 -18.03 10.97 2.27
C LEU A 155 -17.65 9.50 2.01
N ILE A 156 -18.62 8.61 2.21
CA ILE A 156 -18.50 7.19 1.90
C ILE A 156 -19.71 6.83 1.05
N GLU A 157 -19.42 6.52 -0.21
CA GLU A 157 -20.40 6.05 -1.18
C GLU A 157 -20.61 4.54 -1.03
N LYS A 158 -21.24 3.92 -2.02
CA LYS A 158 -21.59 2.50 -2.02
C LYS A 158 -20.87 1.76 -3.13
N PRO A 159 -20.56 0.46 -2.95
CA PRO A 159 -20.13 -0.37 -4.05
C PRO A 159 -21.29 -0.56 -5.04
N LEU A 160 -20.96 -0.79 -6.32
CA LEU A 160 -21.94 -0.95 -7.41
C LEU A 160 -23.00 -2.03 -7.12
N LYS A 161 -22.57 -3.13 -6.48
CA LYS A 161 -23.43 -4.25 -6.09
C LYS A 161 -23.19 -4.59 -4.62
N GLU A 162 -24.15 -4.28 -3.76
CA GLU A 162 -24.08 -4.60 -2.33
C GLU A 162 -24.55 -6.03 -2.05
N GLN A 163 -23.78 -6.77 -1.25
CA GLN A 163 -24.23 -8.03 -0.65
C GLN A 163 -25.24 -7.72 0.47
N PRO A 164 -26.45 -8.32 0.48
CA PRO A 164 -27.55 -7.91 1.37
C PRO A 164 -27.24 -7.88 2.87
N ASN A 165 -26.36 -8.77 3.34
CA ASN A 165 -25.93 -8.91 4.73
C ASN A 165 -24.60 -8.18 5.03
N ARG A 166 -24.05 -7.44 4.06
CA ARG A 166 -22.78 -6.69 4.15
C ARG A 166 -22.92 -5.32 3.51
N LYS A 167 -24.01 -4.62 3.80
CA LYS A 167 -24.24 -3.25 3.33
C LYS A 167 -23.15 -2.31 3.82
N VAL A 168 -22.77 -1.36 2.98
CA VAL A 168 -21.89 -0.25 3.34
C VAL A 168 -22.77 0.88 3.87
N THR A 169 -22.64 1.13 5.17
CA THR A 169 -23.36 2.19 5.89
C THR A 169 -22.41 3.29 6.37
N GLY A 170 -21.15 3.22 5.97
CA GLY A 170 -20.13 4.19 6.33
C GLY A 170 -19.91 4.25 7.84
N PHE A 171 -19.73 5.47 8.35
CA PHE A 171 -19.59 5.74 9.78
C PHE A 171 -20.87 5.48 10.60
N ALA A 172 -22.02 5.23 9.96
CA ALA A 172 -23.25 4.80 10.66
C ALA A 172 -23.27 3.30 10.98
N CYS A 173 -22.24 2.54 10.57
CA CYS A 173 -22.13 1.12 10.89
C CYS A 173 -22.04 0.89 12.42
N HIS A 174 -23.00 0.17 12.98
CA HIS A 174 -23.02 -0.17 14.42
C HIS A 174 -22.18 -1.40 14.79
N ARG A 175 -21.57 -2.07 13.80
CA ARG A 175 -20.73 -3.26 14.03
C ARG A 175 -19.27 -2.83 14.23
N SER A 176 -18.65 -3.34 15.29
CA SER A 176 -17.22 -3.16 15.55
C SER A 176 -16.41 -4.31 14.96
N GLU A 177 -15.42 -4.00 14.12
CA GLU A 177 -14.45 -4.98 13.64
C GLU A 177 -13.42 -5.29 14.72
N ILE A 178 -13.52 -6.47 15.34
CA ILE A 178 -12.63 -6.90 16.44
C ILE A 178 -11.15 -6.82 16.05
N SER A 179 -10.80 -7.21 14.83
CA SER A 179 -9.43 -7.13 14.31
C SER A 179 -8.89 -5.71 14.33
N GLY A 180 -9.67 -4.76 13.80
CA GLY A 180 -9.30 -3.35 13.75
C GLY A 180 -9.25 -2.70 15.13
N ARG A 181 -10.23 -3.01 15.98
CA ARG A 181 -10.26 -2.55 17.37
C ARG A 181 -9.02 -2.99 18.14
N ARG A 182 -8.62 -4.26 18.02
CA ARG A 182 -7.41 -4.79 18.67
C ARG A 182 -6.16 -4.07 18.17
N PHE A 183 -6.01 -3.95 16.85
CA PHE A 183 -4.85 -3.30 16.23
C PHE A 183 -4.69 -1.85 16.70
N TRP A 184 -5.72 -1.03 16.55
CA TRP A 184 -5.63 0.39 16.88
C TRP A 184 -5.62 0.66 18.39
N ASN A 185 -6.25 -0.17 19.23
CA ASN A 185 -6.15 -0.01 20.68
C ASN A 185 -4.74 -0.30 21.20
N LEU A 186 -4.03 -1.27 20.61
CA LEU A 186 -2.63 -1.52 20.95
C LEU A 186 -1.77 -0.29 20.67
N PHE A 187 -1.82 0.25 19.45
CA PHE A 187 -1.01 1.42 19.09
C PHE A 187 -1.49 2.70 19.78
N LYS A 188 -2.78 2.83 20.09
CA LYS A 188 -3.25 3.90 20.99
C LYS A 188 -2.58 3.82 22.36
N SER A 189 -2.45 2.62 22.94
CA SER A 189 -1.81 2.42 24.24
C SER A 189 -0.29 2.65 24.21
N ILE A 190 0.39 2.28 23.12
CA ILE A 190 1.84 2.45 22.98
C ILE A 190 2.19 3.91 22.64
N CYS A 191 1.50 4.48 21.66
CA CYS A 191 1.88 5.74 21.03
C CYS A 191 1.22 6.96 21.69
N GLY A 192 0.07 6.79 22.35
CA GLY A 192 -0.78 7.88 22.84
C GLY A 192 -1.50 8.64 21.71
N SER A 193 -0.76 9.23 20.77
CA SER A 193 -1.27 9.90 19.58
C SER A 193 -1.06 9.05 18.31
N PRO A 194 -1.88 9.25 17.25
CA PRO A 194 -1.60 8.67 15.94
C PRO A 194 -0.29 9.16 15.34
N ASP A 195 0.10 10.42 15.58
CA ASP A 195 1.31 11.01 14.98
C ASP A 195 2.58 10.23 15.38
N ASN A 196 2.65 9.78 16.62
CA ASN A 196 3.74 8.93 17.11
C ASN A 196 3.78 7.55 16.40
N PHE A 197 2.64 6.99 16.01
CA PHE A 197 2.61 5.78 15.17
C PHE A 197 3.09 6.09 13.74
N PHE A 198 2.60 7.17 13.16
CA PHE A 198 2.82 7.50 11.75
C PHE A 198 4.15 8.22 11.45
N GLN A 199 4.88 8.67 12.48
CA GLN A 199 6.19 9.29 12.34
C GLN A 199 7.17 8.41 11.56
N TYR A 200 7.23 7.12 11.88
CA TYR A 200 8.13 6.17 11.23
C TYR A 200 7.42 5.01 10.54
N SER A 201 6.12 4.82 10.79
CA SER A 201 5.40 3.66 10.31
C SER A 201 4.16 3.98 9.50
N PHE A 202 3.75 3.04 8.67
CA PHE A 202 2.49 3.13 7.95
C PHE A 202 1.80 1.76 7.90
N LEU A 203 0.50 1.76 7.67
CA LEU A 203 -0.31 0.55 7.58
C LEU A 203 -1.03 0.51 6.23
N ARG A 204 -0.95 -0.63 5.53
CA ARG A 204 -1.76 -0.89 4.34
C ARG A 204 -2.17 -2.35 4.20
N ASN A 205 -3.20 -2.60 3.40
CA ASN A 205 -3.50 -3.95 2.93
C ASN A 205 -2.68 -4.28 1.68
N TYR A 206 -2.30 -5.54 1.54
CA TYR A 206 -1.70 -6.06 0.30
C TYR A 206 -2.69 -5.97 -0.88
N CYS A 207 -3.90 -6.48 -0.67
CA CYS A 207 -5.00 -6.45 -1.64
C CYS A 207 -6.06 -5.46 -1.15
N PRO A 208 -6.43 -4.42 -1.92
CA PRO A 208 -7.34 -3.38 -1.46
C PRO A 208 -8.82 -3.80 -1.52
N VAL A 209 -9.17 -4.97 -2.08
CA VAL A 209 -10.57 -5.37 -2.27
C VAL A 209 -11.05 -6.43 -1.28
N ALA A 210 -12.33 -6.35 -0.93
CA ALA A 210 -13.04 -7.42 -0.20
C ALA A 210 -13.76 -8.32 -1.21
N LEU A 211 -13.55 -9.63 -1.12
CA LEU A 211 -14.21 -10.63 -1.98
C LEU A 211 -15.17 -11.45 -1.13
N MET A 212 -16.39 -11.68 -1.61
CA MET A 212 -17.42 -12.40 -0.86
C MET A 212 -18.25 -13.32 -1.76
N ASP A 213 -18.76 -14.40 -1.17
CA ASP A 213 -19.77 -15.26 -1.80
C ASP A 213 -21.20 -14.69 -1.65
N SER A 214 -22.18 -15.37 -2.24
CA SER A 214 -23.63 -15.05 -2.13
C SER A 214 -24.11 -14.84 -0.70
N ALA A 215 -23.59 -15.61 0.26
CA ALA A 215 -23.96 -15.53 1.67
C ALA A 215 -23.23 -14.42 2.43
N GLY A 216 -22.27 -13.72 1.79
CA GLY A 216 -21.47 -12.67 2.40
C GLY A 216 -20.34 -13.22 3.29
N ARG A 217 -19.93 -14.47 3.10
CA ARG A 217 -18.69 -14.99 3.70
C ARG A 217 -17.52 -14.38 2.93
N ASN A 218 -16.56 -13.85 3.68
CA ASN A 218 -15.32 -13.33 3.10
C ASN A 218 -14.52 -14.47 2.46
N ILE A 219 -14.09 -14.27 1.22
CA ILE A 219 -13.13 -15.10 0.50
C ILE A 219 -11.80 -14.33 0.51
N SER A 220 -10.82 -14.83 1.23
CA SER A 220 -9.50 -14.20 1.26
C SER A 220 -8.75 -14.42 -0.06
N PRO A 221 -7.80 -13.53 -0.43
CA PRO A 221 -6.88 -13.78 -1.54
C PRO A 221 -6.08 -15.09 -1.41
N ALA A 222 -5.99 -15.66 -0.21
CA ALA A 222 -5.35 -16.96 0.02
C ALA A 222 -6.23 -18.15 -0.42
N GLU A 223 -7.55 -17.98 -0.48
CA GLU A 223 -8.53 -19.02 -0.83
C GLU A 223 -8.82 -19.11 -2.33
N LEU A 224 -8.49 -18.07 -3.10
CA LEU A 224 -8.60 -18.09 -4.56
C LEU A 224 -7.66 -19.14 -5.17
N LYS A 225 -7.98 -19.60 -6.38
CA LYS A 225 -7.22 -20.64 -7.09
C LYS A 225 -7.00 -20.25 -8.55
N GLY A 226 -6.10 -20.97 -9.22
CA GLY A 226 -5.92 -20.88 -10.67
C GLY A 226 -5.32 -19.56 -11.16
N SER A 227 -5.61 -19.23 -12.42
CA SER A 227 -5.05 -18.06 -13.13
C SER A 227 -5.46 -16.74 -12.50
N LYS A 228 -6.69 -16.62 -11.98
CA LYS A 228 -7.20 -15.39 -11.34
C LYS A 228 -6.48 -15.02 -10.06
N LEU A 229 -6.08 -16.02 -9.26
CA LEU A 229 -5.19 -15.79 -8.14
C LEU A 229 -3.83 -15.24 -8.59
N LYS A 230 -3.25 -15.79 -9.67
CA LYS A 230 -1.97 -15.33 -10.20
C LYS A 230 -2.08 -13.89 -10.69
N GLU A 231 -3.11 -13.58 -11.48
CA GLU A 231 -3.40 -12.24 -12.01
C GLU A 231 -3.51 -11.20 -10.88
N LEU A 232 -4.34 -11.47 -9.86
CA LEU A 232 -4.49 -10.61 -8.68
C LEU A 232 -3.16 -10.42 -7.93
N ARG A 233 -2.40 -11.50 -7.75
CA ARG A 233 -1.12 -11.46 -7.03
C ARG A 233 -0.07 -10.66 -7.76
N ASP A 234 0.01 -10.80 -9.07
CA ASP A 234 1.02 -10.11 -9.88
C ASP A 234 0.80 -8.59 -9.81
N ILE A 235 -0.44 -8.11 -9.98
CA ILE A 235 -0.73 -6.67 -9.88
C ILE A 235 -0.58 -6.11 -8.46
N CYS A 236 -0.95 -6.88 -7.43
CA CYS A 236 -0.72 -6.48 -6.04
C CYS A 236 0.78 -6.44 -5.69
N ASP A 237 1.57 -7.39 -6.19
CA ASP A 237 3.03 -7.44 -5.98
C ASP A 237 3.73 -6.26 -6.63
N LEU A 238 3.37 -5.96 -7.88
CA LEU A 238 3.93 -4.82 -8.61
C LEU A 238 3.65 -3.51 -7.88
N THR A 239 2.42 -3.33 -7.40
CA THR A 239 2.04 -2.12 -6.66
C THR A 239 2.76 -2.05 -5.31
N LEU A 240 2.82 -3.15 -4.55
CA LEU A 240 3.54 -3.17 -3.28
C LEU A 240 5.03 -2.86 -3.50
N LEU A 241 5.66 -3.40 -4.54
CA LEU A 241 7.04 -3.05 -4.88
C LEU A 241 7.22 -1.54 -5.13
N ALA A 242 6.30 -0.91 -5.87
CA ALA A 242 6.32 0.54 -6.10
C ALA A 242 6.16 1.32 -4.79
N VAL A 243 5.24 0.89 -3.91
CA VAL A 243 5.03 1.51 -2.59
C VAL A 243 6.26 1.37 -1.69
N LEU A 244 6.91 0.20 -1.66
CA LEU A 244 8.12 -0.03 -0.86
C LEU A 244 9.25 0.92 -1.26
N LYS A 245 9.39 1.20 -2.55
CA LYS A 245 10.35 2.17 -3.09
C LYS A 245 9.95 3.60 -2.77
N LEU A 246 8.68 3.97 -3.02
CA LEU A 246 8.14 5.31 -2.78
C LEU A 246 8.29 5.74 -1.32
N LEU A 247 8.04 4.81 -0.39
CA LEU A 247 8.09 5.09 1.04
C LEU A 247 9.47 4.83 1.66
N GLU A 248 10.47 4.39 0.89
CA GLU A 248 11.80 4.02 1.37
C GLU A 248 11.75 3.07 2.59
N VAL A 249 10.93 2.03 2.47
CA VAL A 249 10.69 1.09 3.58
C VAL A 249 11.96 0.31 3.89
N GLU A 250 12.34 0.23 5.17
CA GLU A 250 13.45 -0.59 5.66
C GLU A 250 12.98 -1.91 6.29
N LYS A 251 11.77 -1.90 6.86
CA LYS A 251 11.23 -2.98 7.68
C LYS A 251 9.77 -3.23 7.32
N ILE A 252 9.38 -4.47 7.09
CA ILE A 252 7.98 -4.86 6.90
C ILE A 252 7.56 -5.75 8.07
N VAL A 253 6.42 -5.44 8.68
CA VAL A 253 5.75 -6.32 9.65
C VAL A 253 4.52 -6.92 8.97
N GLY A 254 4.63 -8.17 8.53
CA GLY A 254 3.51 -8.91 7.96
C GLY A 254 2.53 -9.34 9.05
N ILE A 255 1.30 -8.85 8.99
CA ILE A 255 0.24 -9.17 9.94
C ILE A 255 -0.48 -10.43 9.44
N GLY A 256 -0.06 -11.57 9.99
CA GLY A 256 -0.44 -12.90 9.51
C GLY A 256 0.49 -13.45 8.44
N ARG A 257 0.44 -14.79 8.28
CA ARG A 257 1.38 -15.53 7.42
C ARG A 257 1.26 -15.19 5.94
N PHE A 258 0.06 -14.89 5.45
CA PHE A 258 -0.14 -14.50 4.06
C PHE A 258 0.65 -13.23 3.72
N ALA A 259 0.46 -12.15 4.50
CA ALA A 259 1.12 -10.88 4.25
C ALA A 259 2.65 -11.00 4.38
N GLU A 260 3.13 -11.72 5.41
CA GLU A 260 4.56 -12.03 5.57
C GLU A 260 5.14 -12.74 4.34
N GLN A 261 4.48 -13.80 3.85
CA GLN A 261 4.99 -14.57 2.72
C GLN A 261 4.98 -13.77 1.42
N ARG A 262 3.96 -12.91 1.19
CA ARG A 262 3.95 -12.01 0.03
C ARG A 262 5.10 -11.01 0.09
N ALA A 263 5.32 -10.37 1.24
CA ALA A 263 6.45 -9.48 1.44
C ALA A 263 7.79 -10.19 1.19
N LYS A 264 7.97 -11.41 1.72
CA LYS A 264 9.19 -12.22 1.52
C LYS A 264 9.48 -12.49 0.05
N ASN A 265 8.45 -12.85 -0.70
CA ASN A 265 8.61 -13.13 -2.12
C ASN A 265 9.02 -11.87 -2.89
N ILE A 266 8.33 -10.75 -2.67
CA ILE A 266 8.60 -9.49 -3.39
C ILE A 266 10.00 -8.96 -3.08
N VAL A 267 10.36 -8.88 -1.80
CA VAL A 267 11.67 -8.39 -1.36
C VAL A 267 12.81 -9.26 -1.89
N LYS A 268 12.65 -10.60 -1.84
CA LYS A 268 13.64 -11.54 -2.37
C LYS A 268 13.80 -11.40 -3.89
N THR A 269 12.69 -11.37 -4.63
CA THR A 269 12.70 -11.26 -6.09
C THR A 269 13.29 -9.94 -6.56
N ALA A 270 12.99 -8.84 -5.88
CA ALA A 270 13.49 -7.51 -6.22
C ALA A 270 14.88 -7.19 -5.64
N GLY A 271 15.48 -8.09 -4.84
CA GLY A 271 16.79 -7.87 -4.22
C GLY A 271 16.84 -6.70 -3.24
N LEU A 272 15.72 -6.37 -2.58
CA LEU A 272 15.64 -5.22 -1.69
C LEU A 272 16.27 -5.54 -0.32
N PRO A 273 17.03 -4.61 0.29
CA PRO A 273 17.63 -4.81 1.62
C PRO A 273 16.62 -4.57 2.77
N ILE A 274 15.41 -5.11 2.64
CA ILE A 274 14.31 -4.90 3.58
C ILE A 274 14.21 -6.06 4.56
N ARG A 275 14.17 -5.76 5.86
CA ARG A 275 13.97 -6.76 6.91
C ARG A 275 12.48 -7.10 7.04
N ILE A 276 12.17 -8.38 7.14
CA ILE A 276 10.78 -8.84 7.21
C ILE A 276 10.53 -9.55 8.54
N PHE A 277 9.48 -9.10 9.19
CA PHE A 277 9.00 -9.62 10.45
C PHE A 277 7.57 -10.15 10.31
N TRP A 278 7.18 -10.98 11.27
CA TRP A 278 5.85 -11.53 11.36
C TRP A 278 5.21 -11.13 12.69
N MET A 279 3.94 -10.77 12.62
CA MET A 279 3.07 -10.58 13.78
C MET A 279 1.83 -11.46 13.61
N PRO A 280 1.30 -12.07 14.68
CA PRO A 280 0.02 -12.76 14.59
C PRO A 280 -1.09 -11.82 14.09
N HIS A 281 -2.06 -12.35 13.36
CA HIS A 281 -3.20 -11.56 12.88
C HIS A 281 -4.20 -11.31 14.04
N PRO A 282 -4.81 -10.11 14.20
CA PRO A 282 -5.69 -9.79 15.34
C PRO A 282 -7.07 -10.46 15.33
N SER A 283 -7.42 -11.18 14.27
CA SER A 283 -8.73 -11.82 14.10
C SER A 283 -9.06 -12.80 15.23
N PRO A 284 -10.31 -12.82 15.72
CA PRO A 284 -10.76 -13.83 16.68
C PRO A 284 -10.81 -15.24 16.08
N ARG A 285 -10.80 -15.37 14.75
CA ARG A 285 -10.74 -16.67 14.06
C ARG A 285 -9.34 -17.29 14.08
N SER A 286 -8.31 -16.52 14.42
CA SER A 286 -6.96 -17.04 14.56
C SER A 286 -6.87 -17.88 15.84
N THR A 287 -6.27 -19.06 15.74
CA THR A 287 -6.15 -19.99 16.87
C THR A 287 -5.34 -19.37 18.02
N ALA A 288 -5.78 -19.65 19.26
CA ALA A 288 -5.16 -19.17 20.50
C ALA A 288 -4.94 -17.64 20.55
N ASN A 289 -5.85 -16.84 19.99
CA ASN A 289 -5.65 -15.41 19.81
C ASN A 289 -6.48 -14.52 20.76
N GLU A 290 -6.71 -15.00 21.99
CA GLU A 290 -7.47 -14.27 23.01
C GLU A 290 -6.67 -13.08 23.58
N ASN A 291 -5.36 -13.25 23.76
CA ASN A 291 -4.41 -12.24 24.25
C ASN A 291 -3.55 -11.62 23.13
N TRP A 292 -4.17 -11.27 21.99
CA TRP A 292 -3.44 -10.76 20.82
C TRP A 292 -2.56 -9.54 21.14
N SER A 293 -3.06 -8.58 21.93
CA SER A 293 -2.34 -7.35 22.26
C SER A 293 -1.01 -7.64 22.96
N ASP A 294 -1.00 -8.56 23.93
CA ASP A 294 0.23 -8.93 24.66
C ASP A 294 1.23 -9.63 23.74
N LYS A 295 0.74 -10.51 22.86
CA LYS A 295 1.59 -11.19 21.87
C LYS A 295 2.20 -10.20 20.89
N ALA A 296 1.40 -9.27 20.37
CA ALA A 296 1.87 -8.24 19.46
C ALA A 296 2.86 -7.29 20.14
N LEU A 297 2.60 -6.87 21.39
CA LEU A 297 3.52 -6.06 22.19
C LEU A 297 4.86 -6.78 22.42
N LYS A 298 4.81 -8.06 22.81
CA LYS A 298 5.99 -8.91 22.96
C LYS A 298 6.77 -9.01 21.65
N THR A 299 6.10 -9.24 20.52
CA THR A 299 6.74 -9.25 19.19
C THR A 299 7.41 -7.91 18.88
N LEU A 300 6.76 -6.78 19.13
CA LEU A 300 7.37 -5.46 18.90
C LEU A 300 8.62 -5.24 19.76
N ASN A 301 8.60 -5.72 21.00
CA ASN A 301 9.74 -5.63 21.93
C ASN A 301 10.90 -6.53 21.49
N GLU A 302 10.64 -7.80 21.21
CA GLU A 302 11.66 -8.78 20.77
C GLU A 302 12.35 -8.39 19.46
N LEU A 303 11.64 -7.64 18.61
CA LEU A 303 12.16 -7.14 17.34
C LEU A 303 12.78 -5.74 17.43
N ASP A 304 12.86 -5.16 18.64
CA ASP A 304 13.39 -3.81 18.89
C ASP A 304 12.70 -2.75 18.01
N LEU A 305 11.38 -2.89 17.85
CA LEU A 305 10.53 -1.97 17.08
C LEU A 305 9.81 -0.95 17.98
N LEU A 306 9.69 -1.20 19.29
CA LEU A 306 9.00 -0.28 20.20
C LEU A 306 9.62 1.12 20.23
N LYS A 307 10.94 1.24 20.06
CA LYS A 307 11.66 2.52 20.00
C LYS A 307 11.18 3.50 18.92
N TYR A 308 10.44 3.04 17.92
CA TYR A 308 9.85 3.90 16.88
C TYR A 308 8.48 4.46 17.25
N PHE A 309 7.91 4.05 18.38
CA PHE A 309 6.55 4.37 18.80
C PHE A 309 6.48 5.06 20.17
N VAL A 310 7.62 5.23 20.83
CA VAL A 310 7.70 5.92 22.12
C VAL A 310 7.54 7.42 21.90
N LYS A 311 6.89 8.07 22.86
CA LYS A 311 6.86 9.53 23.00
C LYS A 311 8.30 10.06 22.91
N SER A 312 8.57 11.00 22.01
CA SER A 312 9.78 11.81 22.16
C SER A 312 9.66 12.54 23.49
N ASP A 313 10.44 12.12 24.48
CA ASP A 313 10.69 12.94 25.66
C ASP A 313 11.58 14.11 25.21
N ASP A 314 10.99 15.10 24.53
CA ASP A 314 11.66 16.36 24.19
C ASP A 314 10.61 17.47 23.95
N GLU A 315 10.07 17.98 25.06
CA GLU A 315 9.90 19.42 25.29
C GLU A 315 10.39 19.75 26.72
N ASN A 316 11.56 19.24 27.07
CA ASN A 316 12.37 19.74 28.19
C ASN A 316 13.76 20.08 27.66
N LEU A 317 13.83 21.04 26.74
CA LEU A 317 15.08 21.68 26.33
C LEU A 317 14.83 23.18 26.10
N ASN A 318 15.26 23.93 27.13
CA ASN A 318 15.48 25.38 27.26
C ASN A 318 14.27 26.28 27.57
#